data_AF-A0A327WMF6-F1
#
_entry.id   AF-A0A327WMF6-F1
#
_cell.length_a   1.000
_cell.length_b   1.000
_cell.length_c   1.000
_cell.angle_alpha   90.00
_cell.angle_beta   90.00
_cell.angle_gamma   90.00
#
_symmetry.space_group_name_H-M   'P 1'
#
loop_
_entity.id
_entity.type
_entity.pdbx_description
1 polymer ?
#
loop_
_entity_poly.entity_id
_entity_poly.type
_entity_poly.pdbx_seq_one_letter_code
_entity_poly.pdbx_strand_id
1 'polypeptide(L)'
;MHGDLYAGHILAAKNGAISGIIDWSEGQVSDPSIDFSGHLSVFGEESLKELLSEYKKLGGMVWEGMFEQTVERHAAAPLLYGLFAIATNSDTHIEAAKVQLGLV
;
A
#
# COMPACT_ATOMS: atom_id res chain seq x y z
N MET A 1 -0.62 10.84 3.95
CA MET A 1 -0.72 9.40 3.68
C MET A 1 -0.28 8.64 4.94
N HIS A 2 -0.81 7.44 5.11
CA HIS A 2 -0.46 6.53 6.20
C HIS A 2 0.92 5.90 6.00
N GLY A 3 1.28 5.53 4.77
CA GLY A 3 2.60 5.01 4.42
C GLY A 3 2.73 3.50 4.45
N ASP A 4 2.02 2.83 5.36
CA ASP A 4 1.96 1.36 5.42
C ASP A 4 0.51 0.86 5.51
N LEU A 5 -0.36 1.34 4.61
CA LEU A 5 -1.79 1.03 4.68
C LEU A 5 -2.14 -0.25 3.91
N TYR A 6 -2.57 -1.27 4.63
CA TYR A 6 -3.18 -2.48 4.07
C TYR A 6 -4.20 -3.07 5.05
N ALA A 7 -4.85 -4.18 4.67
CA ALA A 7 -5.91 -4.79 5.47
C ALA A 7 -5.51 -5.11 6.94
N GLY A 8 -4.22 -5.37 7.21
CA GLY A 8 -3.73 -5.61 8.58
C GLY A 8 -3.75 -4.37 9.47
N HIS A 9 -3.74 -3.16 8.90
CA HIS A 9 -3.70 -1.88 9.61
C HIS A 9 -5.04 -1.13 9.61
N ILE A 10 -6.11 -1.78 9.14
CA ILE A 10 -7.48 -1.24 9.13
C ILE A 10 -8.32 -2.01 10.15
N LEU A 11 -8.90 -1.28 11.09
CA LEU A 11 -9.85 -1.85 12.05
C LEU A 11 -11.25 -1.86 11.45
N ALA A 12 -11.95 -2.99 11.59
CA ALA A 12 -13.34 -3.13 11.17
C ALA A 12 -14.25 -3.42 12.37
N ALA A 13 -15.39 -2.73 12.43
CA ALA A 13 -16.47 -3.08 13.33
C ALA A 13 -17.15 -4.41 12.88
N LYS A 14 -17.99 -4.99 13.76
CA LYS A 14 -18.68 -6.27 13.48
C LYS A 14 -19.53 -6.27 12.20
N ASN A 15 -19.98 -5.10 11.76
CA ASN A 15 -20.78 -4.92 10.53
C ASN A 15 -19.91 -4.65 9.28
N GLY A 16 -18.58 -4.76 9.38
CA GLY A 16 -17.65 -4.50 8.28
C GLY A 16 -17.32 -3.03 8.04
N ALA A 17 -17.90 -2.09 8.80
CA ALA A 17 -17.55 -0.68 8.68
C ALA A 17 -16.13 -0.43 9.23
N ILE A 18 -15.33 0.36 8.52
CA ILE A 18 -14.02 0.79 9.00
C ILE A 18 -14.22 1.64 10.26
N SER A 19 -13.54 1.27 11.34
CA SER A 19 -13.65 1.91 12.66
C SER A 19 -12.35 2.54 13.15
N GLY A 20 -11.24 2.34 12.45
CA GLY A 20 -9.96 2.95 12.79
C GLY A 20 -8.82 2.54 11.86
N ILE A 21 -7.70 3.25 11.98
CA ILE A 21 -6.44 3.00 11.28
C ILE A 21 -5.32 3.05 12.32
N ILE A 22 -4.43 2.05 12.32
CA ILE A 22 -3.33 1.89 13.28
C ILE A 22 -1.99 1.81 12.57
N ASP A 23 -0.90 1.89 13.35
CA ASP A 23 0.48 1.76 12.88
C ASP A 23 0.99 2.90 11.96
N TRP A 24 0.94 4.12 12.49
CA TRP A 24 1.26 5.36 11.77
C TRP A 24 2.75 5.71 11.70
N SER A 25 3.69 4.76 11.91
CA SER A 25 5.13 5.09 11.95
C SER A 25 5.64 5.70 10.64
N GLU A 26 5.06 5.29 9.51
CA GLU A 26 5.41 5.76 8.15
C GLU A 26 4.56 6.97 7.69
N GLY A 27 3.77 7.56 8.59
CA GLY A 27 2.85 8.64 8.30
C GLY A 27 3.57 9.91 7.84
N GLN A 28 3.23 10.41 6.64
CA GLN A 28 3.89 11.57 6.04
C GLN A 28 3.01 12.32 5.01
N VAL A 29 3.46 13.52 4.63
CA VAL A 29 2.91 14.27 3.49
C VAL A 29 3.69 13.89 2.24
N SER A 30 3.08 13.12 1.36
CA SER A 30 3.70 12.59 0.14
C SER A 30 2.61 12.10 -0.85
N ASP A 31 2.99 11.33 -1.85
CA ASP A 31 2.15 10.78 -2.91
C ASP A 31 1.07 9.82 -2.37
N PRO A 32 -0.23 10.14 -2.50
CA PRO A 32 -1.29 9.32 -1.93
C PRO A 32 -1.46 7.96 -2.61
N SER A 33 -0.95 7.76 -3.84
CA SER A 33 -1.05 6.46 -4.54
C SER A 33 -0.40 5.30 -3.77
N ILE A 34 0.51 5.61 -2.84
CA ILE A 34 1.16 4.62 -1.97
C ILE A 34 0.12 3.91 -1.09
N ASP A 35 -0.82 4.65 -0.46
CA ASP A 35 -1.85 4.06 0.41
C ASP A 35 -2.87 3.20 -0.37
N PHE A 36 -2.99 3.40 -1.69
CA PHE A 36 -3.86 2.58 -2.54
C PHE A 36 -3.18 1.27 -3.01
N SER A 37 -1.84 1.20 -3.00
CA SER A 37 -1.10 0.02 -3.45
C SER A 37 -1.31 -1.21 -2.55
N GLY A 38 -1.50 -1.00 -1.25
CA GLY A 38 -1.84 -2.06 -0.31
C GLY A 38 -3.23 -2.66 -0.57
N HIS A 39 -4.18 -1.83 -0.99
CA HIS A 39 -5.52 -2.28 -1.41
C HIS A 39 -5.44 -3.16 -2.66
N LEU A 40 -4.66 -2.75 -3.66
CA LEU A 40 -4.44 -3.53 -4.88
C LEU A 40 -3.92 -4.93 -4.58
N SER A 41 -2.93 -5.04 -3.69
CA SER A 41 -2.33 -6.32 -3.30
C SER A 41 -3.32 -7.32 -2.71
N VAL A 42 -4.40 -6.83 -2.08
CA VAL A 42 -5.36 -7.67 -1.35
C VAL A 42 -6.61 -7.94 -2.18
N PHE A 43 -7.10 -6.93 -2.91
CA PHE A 43 -8.43 -6.96 -3.54
C PHE A 43 -8.41 -6.89 -5.07
N GLY A 44 -7.25 -6.66 -5.69
CA GLY A 44 -7.09 -6.64 -7.14
C GLY A 44 -7.57 -5.36 -7.82
N GLU A 45 -7.38 -5.31 -9.15
CA GLU A 45 -7.55 -4.10 -9.96
C GLU A 45 -8.99 -3.59 -10.02
N GLU A 46 -9.99 -4.47 -10.13
CA GLU A 46 -11.39 -4.05 -10.20
C GLU A 46 -11.82 -3.35 -8.91
N SER A 47 -11.43 -3.90 -7.75
CA SER A 47 -11.69 -3.26 -6.47
C SER A 47 -10.94 -1.94 -6.31
N LEU A 48 -9.72 -1.83 -6.84
CA LEU A 48 -8.98 -0.56 -6.85
C LEU A 48 -9.72 0.51 -7.68
N LYS A 49 -10.26 0.15 -8.86
CA LYS A 49 -11.05 1.07 -9.69
C LYS A 49 -12.29 1.58 -8.95
N GLU A 50 -13.00 0.69 -8.26
CA GLU A 50 -14.14 1.05 -7.41
C GLU A 50 -13.73 1.99 -6.27
N LEU A 51 -12.65 1.68 -5.56
CA LEU A 51 -12.12 2.51 -4.48
C LEU A 51 -11.75 3.92 -4.97
N LEU A 52 -11.04 4.04 -6.10
CA LEU A 52 -10.68 5.35 -6.67
C LEU A 52 -11.92 6.14 -7.10
N SER A 53 -12.94 5.46 -7.64
CA SER A 53 -14.21 6.06 -8.01
C SER A 53 -14.95 6.62 -6.79
N GLU A 54 -15.09 5.85 -5.72
CA GLU A 54 -15.74 6.30 -4.48
C GLU A 54 -14.92 7.39 -3.77
N TYR A 55 -13.61 7.26 -3.74
CA TYR A 55 -12.71 8.29 -3.19
C TYR A 55 -12.90 9.63 -3.92
N LYS A 56 -12.97 9.62 -5.26
CA LYS A 56 -13.26 10.81 -6.07
C LYS A 56 -14.64 11.39 -5.78
N LYS A 57 -15.68 10.55 -5.70
CA LYS A 57 -17.05 10.99 -5.39
C LYS A 57 -17.16 11.68 -4.04
N LEU A 58 -16.36 11.26 -3.06
CA LEU A 58 -16.30 11.84 -1.72
C LEU A 58 -15.35 13.05 -1.62
N GLY A 59 -14.83 13.55 -2.75
CA GLY A 59 -14.00 14.76 -2.81
C GLY A 59 -12.49 14.52 -2.74
N GLY A 60 -12.06 13.25 -2.73
CA GLY A 60 -10.65 12.88 -2.84
C GLY A 60 -10.05 13.29 -4.18
N MET A 61 -8.80 13.76 -4.16
CA MET A 61 -8.08 14.12 -5.38
C MET A 61 -7.66 12.86 -6.15
N VAL A 62 -8.13 12.76 -7.39
CA VAL A 62 -7.75 11.70 -8.34
C VAL A 62 -7.39 12.36 -9.67
N TRP A 63 -6.31 11.89 -10.30
CA TRP A 63 -5.83 12.41 -11.58
C TRP A 63 -5.81 11.32 -12.66
N GLU A 64 -5.65 11.73 -13.91
CA GLU A 64 -5.42 10.83 -15.04
C GLU A 64 -4.09 10.09 -14.83
N GLY A 65 -4.12 8.75 -14.81
CA GLY A 65 -2.94 7.93 -14.54
C GLY A 65 -2.79 7.46 -13.08
N MET A 66 -3.67 7.86 -12.16
CA MET A 66 -3.54 7.46 -10.74
C MET A 66 -3.68 5.94 -10.53
N PHE A 67 -4.50 5.26 -11.34
CA PHE A 67 -4.64 3.81 -11.29
C PHE A 67 -3.32 3.14 -11.70
N GLU A 68 -2.79 3.50 -12.87
CA GLU A 68 -1.53 3.00 -13.41
C GLU A 68 -0.38 3.28 -12.43
N GLN A 69 -0.32 4.49 -11.89
CA GLN A 69 0.67 4.86 -10.88
C GLN A 69 0.56 3.99 -9.63
N THR A 70 -0.65 3.67 -9.15
CA THR A 70 -0.86 2.78 -8.01
C THR A 70 -0.37 1.35 -8.32
N VAL A 71 -0.60 0.87 -9.54
CA VAL A 71 -0.08 -0.43 -10.02
C VAL A 71 1.46 -0.43 -10.01
N GLU A 72 2.09 0.61 -10.53
CA GLU A 72 3.55 0.75 -10.53
C GLU A 72 4.12 0.89 -9.11
N ARG A 73 3.41 1.57 -8.19
CA ARG A 73 3.79 1.62 -6.76
C ARG A 73 3.79 0.24 -6.13
N HIS A 74 2.77 -0.56 -6.41
CA HIS A 74 2.70 -1.94 -5.94
C HIS A 74 3.84 -2.80 -6.53
N ALA A 75 4.08 -2.69 -7.84
CA ALA A 75 5.17 -3.42 -8.50
C ALA A 75 6.55 -3.06 -7.93
N ALA A 76 6.74 -1.81 -7.49
CA ALA A 76 7.98 -1.33 -6.87
C ALA A 76 8.10 -1.64 -5.36
N ALA A 77 7.08 -2.24 -4.72
CA ALA A 77 7.09 -2.52 -3.28
C ALA A 77 8.32 -3.33 -2.77
N PRO A 78 8.89 -4.29 -3.54
CA PRO A 78 10.11 -4.99 -3.11
C PRO A 78 11.31 -4.08 -2.83
N LEU A 79 11.38 -2.87 -3.42
CA LEU A 79 12.43 -1.90 -3.13
C LEU A 79 12.37 -1.42 -1.68
N LEU A 80 11.17 -1.05 -1.21
CA LEU A 80 10.96 -0.61 0.18
C LEU A 80 11.20 -1.76 1.15
N TYR A 81 10.76 -2.97 0.80
CA TYR A 81 11.02 -4.16 1.62
C TYR A 81 12.51 -4.47 1.73
N GLY A 82 13.28 -4.31 0.65
CA GLY A 82 14.74 -4.43 0.67
C GLY A 82 15.41 -3.39 1.58
N LEU A 83 14.95 -2.14 1.54
CA LEU A 83 15.45 -1.10 2.45
C LEU A 83 15.15 -1.45 3.93
N PHE A 84 13.93 -1.89 4.22
CA PHE A 84 13.56 -2.37 5.56
C PHE A 84 14.43 -3.54 6.01
N ALA A 85 14.66 -4.53 5.14
CA ALA A 85 15.49 -5.69 5.43
C ALA A 85 16.94 -5.32 5.79
N ILE A 86 17.53 -4.38 5.03
CA ILE A 86 18.88 -3.86 5.30
C ILE A 86 18.90 -3.06 6.60
N ALA A 87 17.93 -2.17 6.81
CA ALA A 87 17.86 -1.31 7.99
C ALA A 87 17.69 -2.12 9.29
N THR A 88 16.96 -3.23 9.23
CA THR A 88 16.76 -4.14 10.38
C THR A 88 17.86 -5.17 10.53
N ASN A 89 18.78 -5.28 9.56
CA ASN A 89 19.84 -6.27 9.52
C ASN A 89 19.33 -7.71 9.77
N SER A 90 18.17 -8.04 9.17
CA SER A 90 17.51 -9.33 9.34
C SER A 90 17.79 -10.22 8.13
N ASP A 91 18.60 -11.25 8.30
CA ASP A 91 18.95 -12.20 7.23
C ASP A 91 17.69 -12.81 6.58
N THR A 92 16.67 -13.12 7.37
CA THR A 92 15.39 -13.64 6.87
C THR A 92 14.71 -12.65 5.92
N HIS A 93 14.67 -11.37 6.27
CA HIS A 93 14.08 -10.34 5.41
C HIS A 93 14.97 -10.03 4.20
N ILE A 94 16.29 -10.08 4.36
CA ILE A 94 17.24 -9.85 3.27
C ILE A 94 17.09 -10.92 2.19
N GLU A 95 17.05 -12.20 2.56
CA GLU A 95 16.88 -13.29 1.60
C GLU A 95 15.50 -13.23 0.93
N ALA A 96 14.44 -12.92 1.69
CA ALA A 96 13.10 -12.73 1.11
C ALA A 96 13.06 -11.55 0.12
N ALA A 97 13.72 -10.44 0.43
CA ALA A 97 13.80 -9.28 -0.46
C ALA A 97 14.57 -9.61 -1.75
N LYS A 98 15.68 -10.36 -1.68
CA LYS A 98 16.43 -10.78 -2.87
C LYS A 98 15.58 -11.58 -3.85
N VAL A 99 14.74 -12.50 -3.35
CA VAL A 99 13.80 -13.27 -4.18
C VAL A 99 12.80 -12.33 -4.86
N GLN A 100 12.19 -11.41 -4.11
CA GLN A 100 11.21 -10.47 -4.68
C GLN A 100 11.85 -9.49 -5.69
N LEU A 101 13.13 -9.17 -5.54
CA LEU A 101 13.90 -8.34 -6.47
C LEU A 101 14.46 -9.11 -7.68
N GLY A 102 14.27 -10.42 -7.75
CA GLY A 102 14.75 -11.26 -8.85
C GLY A 102 16.27 -11.44 -8.88
N LEU A 103 16.94 -11.34 -7.73
CA LEU A 103 18.39 -11.51 -7.60
C LEU A 103 18.83 -12.97 -7.40
N VAL A 104 17.87 -13.86 -7.11
CA VAL A 104 18.03 -15.30 -6.84
C VAL A 104 16.86 -16.09 -7.38
#